data_AF-A0AB37TML8-F1
#
_entry.id   AF-A0AB37TML8-F1
#
_cell.length_a   1.000
_cell.length_b   1.000
_cell.length_c   1.000
_cell.angle_alpha   90.00
_cell.angle_beta   90.00
_cell.angle_gamma   90.00
#
_symmetry.space_group_name_H-M   'P 1'
#
loop_
_entity.id
_entity.type
_entity.pdbx_description
1 polymer ?
#
loop_
_entity_poly.entity_id
_entity_poly.type
_entity_poly.pdbx_seq_one_letter_code
_entity_poly.pdbx_strand_id
1 'polypeptide(L)' 'MFSPGPAADDPQETAAVVLARLDAGEREQVLQRAAQVREVFTGFRSGSEELAAEGEPRAAYSQVVLLRPLEELVNPPL' A
#
# COMPACT_ATOMS: atom_id res chain seq x y z
N MET A 1 -5.43 18.20 24.41
CA MET A 1 -4.98 18.81 23.14
C MET A 1 -5.69 18.05 22.03
N PHE A 2 -6.63 18.68 21.34
CA PHE A 2 -7.37 18.03 20.25
C PHE A 2 -6.60 18.25 18.95
N SER A 3 -6.28 17.18 18.23
CA SER A 3 -5.77 17.31 16.87
C SER A 3 -6.83 17.99 15.99
N PRO A 4 -6.42 18.79 15.00
CA PRO A 4 -7.36 19.33 14.02
C PRO A 4 -8.19 18.19 13.42
N GLY A 5 -9.49 18.44 13.25
CA GLY A 5 -10.39 17.51 12.59
C GLY A 5 -10.00 17.29 11.12
N PRO A 6 -10.57 16.27 10.48
CA PRO A 6 -10.27 15.93 9.09
C PRO A 6 -10.43 17.16 8.18
N ALA A 7 -9.40 17.43 7.39
CA ALA A 7 -9.31 18.58 6.49
C ALA A 7 -9.33 18.11 5.03
N ALA A 8 -9.82 18.96 4.12
CA ALA A 8 -9.97 18.61 2.71
C ALA A 8 -8.63 18.39 1.97
N ASP A 9 -7.53 18.88 2.54
CA ASP A 9 -6.16 18.68 2.09
C ASP A 9 -5.46 17.50 2.80
N ASP A 10 -6.17 16.78 3.68
CA ASP A 10 -5.65 15.55 4.28
C ASP A 10 -5.65 14.44 3.20
N PRO A 11 -4.47 13.90 2.85
CA PRO A 11 -4.37 12.87 1.82
C PRO A 11 -5.11 11.59 2.23
N GLN A 12 -5.25 11.30 3.53
CA GLN A 12 -5.98 10.14 4.03
C GLN A 12 -7.49 10.30 3.83
N GLU A 13 -8.02 11.50 4.09
CA GLU A 13 -9.44 11.81 3.84
C GLU A 13 -9.76 11.78 2.34
N THR A 14 -8.86 12.34 1.54
CA THR A 14 -8.99 12.30 0.07
C THR A 14 -8.97 10.86 -0.44
N ALA A 15 -8.05 10.03 0.05
CA ALA A 15 -7.96 8.62 -0.33
C ALA A 15 -9.21 7.85 0.09
N ALA A 16 -9.75 8.08 1.28
CA ALA A 16 -10.97 7.43 1.76
C ALA A 16 -12.17 7.72 0.84
N VAL A 17 -12.36 8.99 0.45
CA VAL A 17 -13.46 9.38 -0.47
C VAL A 17 -13.28 8.78 -1.85
N VAL A 18 -12.06 8.75 -2.40
CA VAL A 18 -11.78 8.15 -3.71
C VAL A 18 -12.01 6.64 -3.69
N LEU A 19 -11.50 5.94 -2.68
CA LEU A 19 -11.67 4.49 -2.53
C LEU A 19 -13.14 4.09 -2.32
N ALA A 20 -13.93 4.94 -1.65
CA ALA A 20 -15.36 4.70 -1.43
C ALA A 20 -16.21 4.77 -2.71
N ARG A 21 -15.68 5.36 -3.79
CA ARG A 21 -16.37 5.50 -5.08
C ARG A 21 -16.13 4.34 -6.03
N LEU A 22 -15.23 3.44 -5.70
CA LEU A 22 -14.88 2.30 -6.55
C LEU A 22 -16.06 1.34 -6.67
N ASP A 23 -16.28 0.82 -7.87
CA ASP A 23 -17.15 -0.34 -8.04
C ASP A 23 -16.49 -1.63 -7.50
N ALA A 24 -17.22 -2.74 -7.52
CA ALA A 24 -16.73 -4.01 -6.99
C ALA A 24 -15.47 -4.52 -7.70
N GLY A 25 -15.39 -4.37 -9.03
CA GLY A 25 -14.27 -4.82 -9.84
C GLY A 25 -13.04 -3.92 -9.67
N GLU A 26 -13.24 -2.60 -9.60
CA GLU A 26 -12.18 -1.65 -9.30
C GLU A 26 -11.63 -1.86 -7.89
N ARG A 27 -12.51 -2.09 -6.91
CA ARG A 27 -12.12 -2.39 -5.53
C ARG A 27 -11.29 -3.66 -5.45
N GLU A 28 -11.67 -4.72 -6.17
CA GLU A 28 -10.91 -5.96 -6.21
C GLU A 28 -9.51 -5.77 -6.81
N GLN A 29 -9.40 -4.99 -7.89
CA GLN A 29 -8.10 -4.64 -8.49
C GLN A 29 -7.20 -3.88 -7.51
N VAL A 30 -7.75 -2.90 -6.80
CA VAL A 30 -7.02 -2.13 -5.79
C VAL A 30 -6.58 -3.00 -4.62
N LEU A 31 -7.44 -3.88 -4.12
CA LEU A 31 -7.09 -4.83 -3.05
C LEU A 31 -5.97 -5.77 -3.47
N GLN A 32 -6.01 -6.28 -4.71
CA GLN A 32 -4.97 -7.13 -5.26
C GLN A 32 -3.62 -6.38 -5.34
N ARG A 33 -3.63 -5.12 -5.80
CA ARG A 33 -2.43 -4.29 -5.86
C ARG A 33 -1.87 -4.00 -4.46
N ALA A 34 -2.74 -3.68 -3.50
CA ALA A 34 -2.35 -3.43 -2.14
C ALA A 34 -1.74 -4.68 -1.47
N ALA A 35 -2.29 -5.87 -1.73
CA ALA A 35 -1.72 -7.13 -1.26
C ALA A 35 -0.32 -7.37 -1.83
N GLN A 36 -0.11 -7.13 -3.13
CA GLN A 36 1.21 -7.26 -3.75
C GLN A 36 2.23 -6.31 -3.11
N VAL A 37 1.86 -5.05 -2.88
CA VAL A 37 2.76 -4.07 -2.24
C VAL A 37 3.14 -4.53 -0.83
N ARG A 38 2.17 -4.93 -0.01
CA ARG A 38 2.45 -5.45 1.34
C ARG A 38 3.33 -6.70 1.30
N GLU A 39 3.07 -7.60 0.37
CA GLU A 39 3.84 -8.83 0.19
C GLU A 39 5.30 -8.54 -0.17
N VAL A 40 5.56 -7.57 -1.05
CA VAL A 40 6.94 -7.15 -1.39
C VAL A 40 7.72 -6.63 -0.17
N PHE A 41 7.05 -5.95 0.76
CA PHE A 41 7.72 -5.38 1.93
C PHE A 41 7.89 -6.35 3.09
N THR A 42 7.01 -7.35 3.19
CA THR A 42 6.88 -8.17 4.40
C THR A 42 7.03 -9.67 4.14
N GLY A 43 6.92 -10.11 2.89
CA GLY A 43 6.78 -11.52 2.51
C GLY A 43 5.36 -12.08 2.67
N PHE A 44 4.41 -11.34 3.24
CA PHE A 44 3.03 -11.78 3.52
C PHE A 44 2.00 -10.98 2.72
N ARG A 45 0.97 -11.63 2.13
CA ARG A 45 -0.07 -10.90 1.36
C ARG A 45 -0.89 -9.94 2.22
N SER A 46 -1.13 -10.33 3.46
CA SER A 46 -1.79 -9.49 4.46
C SER A 46 -0.90 -8.33 4.90
N GLY A 47 0.42 -8.46 4.76
CA GLY A 47 1.41 -7.57 5.39
C GLY A 47 1.72 -7.93 6.84
N SER A 48 1.21 -9.05 7.36
CA SER A 48 1.32 -9.44 8.77
C SER A 48 1.52 -10.95 8.90
N GLU A 49 2.48 -11.33 9.74
CA GLU A 49 2.79 -12.73 10.06
C GLU A 49 1.64 -13.39 10.82
N GLU A 50 0.94 -12.64 11.67
CA GLU A 50 -0.22 -13.11 12.44
C GLU A 50 -1.39 -13.55 11.56
N LEU A 51 -1.44 -13.04 10.33
CA LEU A 51 -2.45 -13.36 9.31
C LEU A 51 -1.83 -14.10 8.12
N ALA A 52 -0.71 -14.80 8.32
CA ALA A 52 -0.05 -15.55 7.27
C ALA A 52 -0.99 -16.61 6.68
N ALA A 53 -1.11 -16.62 5.35
CA ALA A 53 -1.73 -17.72 4.66
C ALA A 53 -0.77 -18.92 4.59
N GLU A 54 -1.29 -20.11 4.25
CA GLU A 54 -0.46 -21.29 4.02
C GLU A 54 0.60 -21.01 2.94
N GLY A 55 1.86 -21.29 3.27
CA GLY A 55 3.01 -21.04 2.39
C GLY A 55 3.54 -19.60 2.42
N GLU A 56 3.09 -18.76 3.35
CA GLU A 56 3.68 -17.43 3.61
C GLU A 56 4.60 -17.48 4.85
N PRO A 57 5.73 -16.74 4.86
CA PRO A 57 6.14 -15.75 3.87
C PRO A 57 6.73 -16.40 2.61
N ARG A 58 6.42 -15.82 1.44
CA ARG A 58 6.93 -16.33 0.17
C ARG A 58 8.34 -15.81 -0.08
N ALA A 59 9.31 -16.71 -0.21
CA ALA A 59 10.74 -16.37 -0.40
C ALA A 59 11.01 -15.45 -1.61
N ALA A 60 10.19 -15.52 -2.66
CA ALA A 60 10.31 -14.63 -3.82
C ALA A 60 10.06 -13.14 -3.49
N TYR A 61 9.37 -12.86 -2.37
CA TYR A 61 9.03 -11.54 -1.90
C TYR A 61 9.77 -11.16 -0.61
N SER A 62 10.70 -12.00 -0.14
CA SER A 62 11.52 -11.70 1.05
C SER A 62 12.69 -10.76 0.74
N GLN A 63 12.82 -10.29 -0.50
CA GLN A 63 13.83 -9.31 -0.88
C GLN A 63 13.24 -7.92 -0.75
N VAL A 64 13.75 -7.14 0.21
CA VAL A 64 13.53 -5.69 0.29
C VAL A 64 14.02 -5.10 -1.02
N VAL A 65 13.09 -4.85 -1.95
CA VAL A 65 13.33 -3.95 -3.06
C VAL A 65 13.36 -2.57 -2.43
N LEU A 66 14.55 -1.99 -2.31
CA LEU A 66 14.70 -0.58 -2.00
C LEU A 66 14.00 0.21 -3.12
N LEU A 67 12.73 0.54 -2.92
CA LEU A 67 12.08 1.56 -3.74
C LEU A 67 12.92 2.81 -3.55
N ARG A 68 13.52 3.30 -4.64
CA ARG A 68 14.19 4.59 -4.63
C ARG A 68 13.21 5.64 -4.08
N PRO A 69 13.67 6.61 -3.28
CA PRO A 69 12.81 7.66 -2.77
C PRO A 69 12.01 8.28 -3.91
N LEU A 70 10.72 8.55 -3.69
CA LEU A 70 9.81 9.09 -4.71
C LEU A 70 10.37 10.36 -5.37
N GLU A 71 11.19 11.09 -4.61
CA GLU A 71 11.97 12.28 -4.99
C GLU A 71 12.87 12.05 -6.21
N GLU A 72 13.56 10.90 -6.28
CA GLU A 72 14.45 10.55 -7.41
C GLU A 72 13.71 10.09 -8.67
N LEU A 73 12.46 9.62 -8.52
CA LEU A 73 11.64 9.20 -9.67
C LEU A 73 11.03 10.41 -10.40
N VAL A 74 10.82 11.51 -9.68
CA VAL A 74 10.24 12.75 -10.23
C VAL A 74 11.33 13.68 -10.79
N ASN A 75 12.57 13.56 -10.31
CA ASN A 75 13.69 14.38 -10.78
C ASN A 75 14.99 13.54 -10.92
N PRO A 76 15.17 12.80 -12.02
CA PRO A 76 16.37 12.00 -12.22
C PRO A 76 17.61 12.90 -12.37
N PRO A 77 18.77 12.53 -11.81
CA PRO A 77 20.00 13.26 -12.08
C PRO A 77 20.32 13.19 -13.58
N LEU A 78 20.70 14.34 -14.15
CA LEU A 78 21.10 14.50 -15.55
C LEU A 78 22.28 13.61 -15.93
#